data_AF-A0A5B0QB95-F1
#
_entry.id   AF-A0A5B0QB95-F1
#
_cell.length_a   1.000
_cell.length_b   1.000
_cell.length_c   1.000
_cell.angle_alpha   90.00
_cell.angle_beta   90.00
_cell.angle_gamma   90.00
#
_symmetry.space_group_name_H-M   'P 1'
#
loop_
_entity.id
_entity.type
_entity.pdbx_description
1 polymer ?
#
loop_
_entity_poly.entity_id
_entity_poly.type
_entity_poly.pdbx_seq_one_letter_code
_entity_poly.pdbx_strand_id
1 'polypeptide(L)' 'MLILNSFVNNIFERIATEASKSAPYNKKTTISSREIQTAVRLILPGELSKHAISEGTSRV' A
#
# COMPACT_ATOMS: atom_id res chain seq x y z
N MET A 1 -22.75 -9.38 -1.58
CA MET A 1 -21.30 -9.58 -1.35
C MET A 1 -20.48 -9.16 -2.57
N LEU A 2 -20.67 -7.95 -3.09
CA LEU A 2 -19.94 -7.39 -4.25
C LEU A 2 -19.22 -6.08 -3.89
N ILE A 3 -19.85 -5.28 -3.04
CA ILE A 3 -19.35 -3.97 -2.59
C ILE A 3 -18.00 -4.10 -1.87
N LEU A 4 -17.87 -5.04 -0.92
CA LEU A 4 -16.61 -5.26 -0.21
C LEU A 4 -15.50 -5.77 -1.13
N ASN A 5 -15.82 -6.66 -2.08
CA ASN A 5 -14.85 -7.13 -3.05
C ASN A 5 -14.35 -5.98 -3.95
N SER A 6 -15.27 -5.14 -4.41
CA SER A 6 -14.93 -3.94 -5.18
C SER A 6 -14.09 -2.95 -4.37
N PHE A 7 -14.38 -2.80 -3.08
CA PHE A 7 -13.61 -1.95 -2.17
C PHE A 7 -12.17 -2.45 -2.03
N VAL A 8 -11.99 -3.75 -1.78
CA VAL A 8 -10.66 -4.36 -1.67
C VAL A 8 -9.86 -4.19 -2.97
N ASN A 9 -10.48 -4.47 -4.12
CA ASN A 9 -9.82 -4.29 -5.42
C ASN A 9 -9.45 -2.83 -5.68
N ASN A 10 -10.31 -1.87 -5.32
CA ASN A 10 -9.99 -0.46 -5.49
C ASN A 10 -8.81 0.00 -4.63
N ILE A 11 -8.73 -0.45 -3.37
CA ILE A 11 -7.61 -0.14 -2.48
C ILE A 11 -6.33 -0.82 -2.95
N PHE A 12 -6.41 -2.08 -3.39
CA PHE A 12 -5.28 -2.81 -3.94
C PHE A 12 -4.67 -2.09 -5.15
N GLU A 13 -5.50 -1.69 -6.12
CA GLU A 13 -5.04 -0.99 -7.32
C GLU A 13 -4.39 0.37 -6.98
N ARG A 14 -4.98 1.11 -6.04
CA ARG A 14 -4.39 2.37 -5.54
C ARG A 14 -3.01 2.13 -4.94
N ILE A 15 -2.85 1.14 -4.05
CA ILE A 15 -1.57 0.83 -3.38
C ILE A 15 -0.53 0.36 -4.39
N ALA A 16 -0.89 -0.55 -5.29
CA ALA A 16 0.03 -1.06 -6.31
C ALA A 16 0.51 0.05 -7.24
N THR A 17 -0.40 0.93 -7.69
CA THR A 17 -0.07 2.07 -8.54
C THR A 17 0.89 3.02 -7.86
N GLU A 18 0.63 3.34 -6.59
CA GLU A 18 1.47 4.29 -5.84
C GLU A 18 2.84 3.69 -5.50
N ALA A 19 2.89 2.40 -5.16
CA ALA A 19 4.15 1.69 -4.92
C ALA A 19 5.00 1.58 -6.19
N SER A 20 4.36 1.35 -7.35
CA SER A 20 5.03 1.34 -8.66
C SER A 20 5.62 2.71 -9.02
N LYS A 21 4.95 3.81 -8.66
CA LYS A 21 5.52 5.16 -8.80
C LYS A 21 6.65 5.41 -7.81
N SER A 22 6.60 4.83 -6.61
CA SER A 22 7.62 5.00 -5.56
C SER A 22 9.00 4.41 -5.92
N ALA A 23 9.02 3.25 -6.58
CA ALA A 23 10.25 2.56 -6.97
C ALA A 23 11.22 3.39 -7.86
N PRO A 24 10.79 4.03 -8.97
CA PRO A 24 11.66 4.85 -9.81
C PRO A 24 12.18 6.11 -9.12
N TYR A 25 11.44 6.71 -8.17
CA TYR A 25 11.98 7.84 -7.38
C TYR A 25 13.25 7.44 -6.61
N ASN A 26 13.32 6.19 -6.17
CA ASN A 26 14.49 5.63 -5.47
C ASN A 26 15.46 4.91 -6.42
N LYS A 27 15.32 5.06 -7.74
CA LYS A 27 16.12 4.36 -8.78
C LYS A 27 16.13 2.83 -8.62
N LYS A 28 15.03 2.26 -8.11
CA LYS A 28 14.85 0.81 -7.97
C LYS A 28 13.91 0.28 -9.04
N THR A 29 14.19 -0.93 -9.51
CA THR A 29 13.32 -1.69 -10.42
C THR A 29 12.44 -2.70 -9.69
N THR A 30 12.75 -2.99 -8.41
CA THR A 30 11.99 -3.91 -7.57
C THR A 30 11.14 -3.14 -6.56
N ILE A 31 9.85 -3.49 -6.49
CA ILE A 31 8.95 -3.03 -5.42
C ILE A 31 9.19 -3.91 -4.20
N SER A 32 9.72 -3.34 -3.12
CA SER A 32 9.91 -4.02 -1.84
C SER A 32 8.79 -3.65 -0.85
N SER A 33 8.79 -4.31 0.32
CA SER A 33 7.88 -3.97 1.42
C SER A 33 7.95 -2.49 1.82
N ARG A 34 9.10 -1.82 1.63
CA ARG A 34 9.26 -0.39 1.89
C ARG A 34 8.38 0.47 0.97
N GLU A 35 8.38 0.20 -0.33
CA GLU A 35 7.58 0.96 -1.29
C GLU A 35 6.08 0.72 -1.06
N ILE A 36 5.68 -0.50 -0.65
CA ILE A 36 4.30 -0.79 -0.22
C ILE A 36 3.93 -0.02 1.06
N GLN A 37 4.78 -0.02 2.09
CA GLN A 37 4.54 0.74 3.32
C GLN A 37 4.42 2.24 3.05
N THR A 38 5.25 2.79 2.16
CA THR A 38 5.15 4.19 1.75
C THR A 38 3.83 4.47 1.03
N ALA A 39 3.40 3.61 0.09
CA ALA A 39 2.11 3.74 -0.59
C ALA A 39 0.93 3.70 0.41
N VAL A 40 0.97 2.81 1.39
CA VAL A 40 -0.06 2.71 2.45
C VAL A 40 -0.16 4.01 3.26
N ARG A 41 0.97 4.65 3.61
CA ARG A 41 0.97 5.96 4.30
C ARG A 41 0.36 7.09 3.47
N LEU A 42 0.51 7.03 2.15
CA LEU A 42 -0.01 8.06 1.24
C LEU A 42 -1.51 7.89 0.97
N ILE A 43 -2.00 6.65 0.96
CA ILE A 43 -3.39 6.34 0.57
C ILE A 43 -4.33 6.33 1.77
N LEU A 44 -3.89 5.81 2.92
CA LEU A 44 -4.73 5.68 4.11
C LEU A 44 -4.58 6.89 5.03
N PRO A 45 -5.69 7.44 5.57
CA PRO A 45 -5.62 8.58 6.47
C PRO A 45 -5.27 8.19 7.91
N GLY A 46 -4.49 9.04 8.59
CA GLY A 46 -4.34 9.05 10.06
C GLY A 46 -4.03 7.68 10.67
N GLU A 47 -4.83 7.29 11.67
CA GLU A 47 -4.66 6.05 12.44
C GLU A 47 -4.85 4.77 11.61
N LEU A 48 -5.61 4.80 10.51
CA LEU A 48 -5.76 3.64 9.63
C LEU A 48 -4.42 3.25 8.98
N SER A 49 -3.61 4.24 8.61
CA SER A 49 -2.28 3.98 8.06
C SER A 49 -1.36 3.31 9.07
N LYS A 50 -1.41 3.74 10.34
CA LYS A 50 -0.57 3.19 11.43
C LYS A 50 -0.93 1.74 11.71
N HIS A 51 -2.21 1.44 11.89
CA HIS A 51 -2.66 0.07 12.11
C HIS A 51 -2.34 -0.83 10.92
N ALA A 52 -2.59 -0.38 9.69
CA ALA A 52 -2.30 -1.16 8.48
C ALA A 52 -0.81 -1.51 8.35
N ILE A 53 0.09 -0.58 8.69
CA ILE A 53 1.54 -0.83 8.66
C ILE A 53 1.96 -1.77 9.78
N SER A 54 1.39 -1.64 10.98
CA SER A 54 1.65 -2.55 12.09
C SER A 54 1.25 -3.98 11.73
N GLU A 55 0.01 -4.17 11.26
CA GLU A 55 -0.53 -5.47 10.85
C GLU A 55 0.26 -6.09 9.69
N GLY A 56 0.73 -5.25 8.75
CA GLY A 56 1.58 -5.68 7.65
C GLY A 56 2.97 -6.10 8.11
N THR A 57 3.59 -5.36 9.03
CA THR A 57 4.94 -5.66 9.54
C THR A 57 4.94 -6.93 10.39
N SER A 58 3.89 -7.17 11.17
CA SER A 58 3.75 -8.40 11.97
C SER A 58 3.53 -9.67 11.14
N ARG A 59 3.27 -9.56 9.84
CA ARG A 59 3.01 -10.68 8.91
C ARG A 59 4.09 -10.88 7.85
N VAL A 60 5.15 -10.05 7.87
CA VAL A 60 6.35 -10.18 7.02
C VAL A 60 7.39 -11.00 7.76
#